data_AF-A0A7C4MNL8-F1
#
_entry.id   AF-A0A7C4MNL8-F1
#
_cell.length_a   1.000
_cell.length_b   1.000
_cell.length_c   1.000
_cell.angle_alpha   90.00
_cell.angle_beta   90.00
_cell.angle_gamma   90.00
#
_symmetry.space_group_name_H-M   'P 1'
#
loop_
_entity.id
_entity.type
_entity.pdbx_description
1 polymer ?
#
loop_
_entity_poly.entity_id
_entity_poly.type
_entity_poly.pdbx_seq_one_letter_code
_entity_poly.pdbx_strand_id
1 'polypeptide(L)'
;KIRTGSLEKAIEGYRPIAQKLGCSIEQAAHRVLDTLCRTIVSEATALLNRINEKPVYTIHEMLEGYRVHPKKILLIGGPAPFLASRIERFAEGMQVGVVPRWDVANAIGAALARTTTEVVLFADTQQEIAIAPEEAWKQKVDRHFDKAKAIEAATAILRDKAVRLGAGKDDLETEVIEEYQFNMVRGFYTTGRNIRVRVQIKPGLIAASDAIVEMLSRG
;
A
#
# COMPACT_ATOMS: atom_id res chain seq x y z
N LYS A 1 -29.94 8.85 11.01
CA LYS A 1 -30.08 10.31 11.24
C LYS A 1 -28.82 10.81 11.94
N ILE A 2 -28.12 11.78 11.35
CA ILE A 2 -26.97 12.45 12.00
C ILE A 2 -27.53 13.22 13.21
N ARG A 3 -27.00 12.96 14.41
CA ARG A 3 -27.48 13.57 15.66
C ARG A 3 -26.72 14.86 16.02
N THR A 4 -25.75 15.25 15.19
CA THR A 4 -24.86 16.39 15.37
C THR A 4 -25.05 17.39 14.21
N GLY A 5 -25.08 18.69 14.53
CA GLY A 5 -25.27 19.77 13.55
C GLY A 5 -26.63 20.48 13.65
N SER A 6 -26.75 21.62 12.97
CA SER A 6 -27.96 22.45 12.93
C SER A 6 -28.54 22.45 11.52
N LEU A 7 -29.77 21.95 11.38
CA LEU A 7 -30.50 21.94 10.11
C LEU A 7 -30.74 23.37 9.60
N GLU A 8 -31.09 24.30 10.48
CA GLU A 8 -31.29 25.71 10.13
C GLU A 8 -30.03 26.31 9.51
N LYS A 9 -28.86 26.13 10.16
CA LYS A 9 -27.58 26.61 9.61
C LYS A 9 -27.22 25.95 8.27
N ALA A 10 -27.56 24.67 8.09
CA ALA A 10 -27.36 24.00 6.82
C ALA A 10 -28.26 24.59 5.71
N ILE A 11 -29.54 24.85 6.01
CA ILE A 11 -30.49 25.50 5.10
C ILE A 11 -30.00 26.90 4.72
N GLU A 12 -29.55 27.69 5.69
CA GLU A 12 -28.96 29.02 5.45
C GLU A 12 -27.74 28.94 4.54
N GLY A 13 -26.83 27.99 4.78
CA GLY A 13 -25.65 27.77 3.95
C GLY A 13 -25.97 27.34 2.51
N TYR A 14 -27.05 26.57 2.31
CA TYR A 14 -27.48 26.14 0.97
C TYR A 14 -28.29 27.19 0.20
N ARG A 15 -28.87 28.18 0.87
CA ARG A 15 -29.69 29.23 0.24
C ARG A 15 -29.00 29.92 -0.95
N PRO A 16 -27.75 30.43 -0.85
CA PRO A 16 -27.08 31.07 -1.99
C PRO A 16 -26.81 30.09 -3.15
N ILE A 17 -26.58 28.80 -2.85
CA ILE A 17 -26.37 27.78 -3.87
C ILE A 17 -27.66 27.51 -4.64
N ALA A 18 -28.76 27.31 -3.91
CA ALA A 18 -30.09 27.06 -4.48
C ALA A 18 -30.57 28.22 -5.35
N GLN A 19 -30.38 29.46 -4.90
CA GLN A 19 -30.69 30.67 -5.64
C GLN A 19 -29.91 30.76 -6.96
N LYS A 20 -28.59 30.55 -6.93
CA LYS A 20 -27.75 30.55 -8.14
C LYS A 20 -28.13 29.45 -9.13
N LEU A 21 -28.62 28.31 -8.63
CA LEU A 21 -29.08 27.19 -9.46
C LEU A 21 -30.55 27.31 -9.92
N GLY A 22 -31.28 28.33 -9.45
CA GLY A 22 -32.70 28.50 -9.75
C GLY A 22 -33.58 27.33 -9.29
N CYS A 23 -33.26 26.70 -8.16
CA CYS A 23 -33.94 25.49 -7.69
C CYS A 23 -34.22 25.53 -6.18
N SER A 24 -34.96 24.54 -5.66
CA SER A 24 -35.19 24.43 -4.22
C SER A 24 -33.90 24.05 -3.47
N ILE A 25 -33.86 24.33 -2.16
CA ILE A 25 -32.71 23.96 -1.30
C ILE A 25 -32.50 22.44 -1.31
N GLU A 26 -33.57 21.67 -1.28
CA GLU A 26 -33.53 20.21 -1.34
C GLU A 26 -32.96 19.72 -2.69
N GLN A 27 -33.41 20.30 -3.81
CA GLN A 27 -32.87 20.00 -5.13
C GLN A 27 -31.38 20.36 -5.23
N ALA A 28 -30.97 21.49 -4.67
CA ALA A 28 -29.57 21.89 -4.61
C ALA A 28 -28.73 20.89 -3.80
N ALA A 29 -29.21 20.47 -2.63
CA ALA A 29 -28.54 19.46 -1.80
C ALA A 29 -28.40 18.12 -2.52
N HIS A 30 -29.46 17.66 -3.21
CA HIS A 30 -29.38 16.46 -4.05
C HIS A 30 -28.37 16.61 -5.17
N ARG A 31 -28.33 17.75 -5.88
CA ARG A 31 -27.33 17.98 -6.93
C ARG A 31 -25.91 17.95 -6.38
N VAL A 32 -25.65 18.58 -5.23
CA VAL A 32 -24.33 18.56 -4.58
C VAL A 32 -23.91 17.13 -4.24
N LEU A 33 -24.80 16.33 -3.62
CA LEU A 33 -24.51 14.94 -3.30
C LEU A 33 -24.32 14.07 -4.55
N ASP A 34 -25.08 14.30 -5.62
CA ASP A 34 -24.92 13.60 -6.89
C ASP A 34 -23.57 13.92 -7.53
N THR A 35 -23.20 15.21 -7.56
CA THR A 35 -21.89 15.64 -8.06
C THR A 35 -20.78 15.00 -7.25
N LEU A 36 -20.84 15.02 -5.92
CA LEU A 36 -19.85 14.37 -5.05
C LEU A 36 -19.68 12.88 -5.41
N CYS A 37 -20.78 12.13 -5.50
CA CYS A 37 -20.73 10.69 -5.77
C CYS A 37 -20.20 10.40 -7.17
N ARG A 38 -20.60 11.17 -8.18
CA ARG A 38 -20.06 11.06 -9.56
C ARG A 38 -18.56 11.34 -9.60
N THR A 39 -18.10 12.38 -8.90
CA THR A 39 -16.67 12.70 -8.80
C THR A 39 -15.89 11.55 -8.16
N ILE A 40 -16.38 10.98 -7.06
CA ILE A 40 -15.73 9.82 -6.40
C ILE A 40 -15.58 8.65 -7.38
N VAL A 41 -16.64 8.28 -8.10
CA VAL A 41 -16.58 7.17 -9.07
C VAL A 41 -15.63 7.49 -10.23
N SER A 42 -15.65 8.72 -10.73
CA SER A 42 -14.76 9.17 -11.81
C SER A 42 -13.29 9.10 -11.39
N GLU A 43 -12.94 9.59 -10.20
CA GLU A 43 -11.57 9.55 -9.68
C GLU A 43 -11.10 8.10 -9.43
N ALA A 44 -11.98 7.24 -8.90
CA ALA A 44 -11.68 5.82 -8.73
C ALA A 44 -11.42 5.12 -10.07
N THR A 45 -12.23 5.42 -11.09
CA THR A 45 -12.08 4.88 -12.46
C THR A 45 -10.79 5.38 -13.10
N ALA A 46 -10.46 6.66 -12.93
CA ALA A 46 -9.20 7.23 -13.42
C ALA A 46 -7.98 6.59 -12.75
N LEU A 47 -8.03 6.32 -11.44
CA LEU A 47 -6.99 5.58 -10.74
C LEU A 47 -6.84 4.16 -11.30
N LEU A 48 -7.95 3.46 -11.54
CA LEU A 48 -7.95 2.11 -12.11
C LEU A 48 -7.32 2.08 -13.51
N ASN A 49 -7.66 3.06 -14.36
CA ASN A 49 -7.06 3.19 -15.69
C ASN A 49 -5.54 3.39 -15.59
N ARG A 50 -5.07 4.29 -14.71
CA ARG A 50 -3.62 4.48 -14.48
C ARG A 50 -2.92 3.22 -13.98
N ILE A 51 -3.59 2.40 -13.15
CA ILE A 51 -3.03 1.13 -12.68
C ILE A 51 -2.87 0.16 -13.87
N ASN A 52 -3.90 0.03 -14.70
CA ASN A 52 -3.90 -0.88 -15.86
C ASN A 52 -3.04 -0.39 -17.04
N GLU A 53 -2.67 0.88 -17.07
CA GLU A 53 -1.78 1.47 -18.07
C GLU A 53 -0.29 1.35 -17.71
N LYS A 54 0.05 1.02 -16.46
CA LYS A 54 1.46 0.88 -16.07
C LYS A 54 2.10 -0.27 -16.85
N PRO A 55 3.30 -0.05 -17.43
CA PRO A 55 4.02 -1.13 -18.09
C PRO A 55 4.33 -2.22 -17.06
N VAL A 56 4.13 -3.46 -17.47
CA VAL A 56 4.50 -4.66 -16.73
C VAL A 56 6.01 -4.68 -16.51
N TYR A 57 6.44 -4.72 -15.24
CA TYR A 57 7.86 -4.55 -14.87
C TYR A 57 8.58 -5.88 -14.76
N THR A 58 7.84 -6.99 -14.65
CA THR A 58 8.40 -8.33 -14.60
C THR A 58 7.95 -9.17 -15.80
N ILE A 59 8.77 -10.16 -16.18
CA ILE A 59 8.41 -11.12 -17.25
C ILE A 59 7.11 -11.86 -16.91
N HIS A 60 6.86 -12.14 -15.62
CA HIS A 60 5.62 -12.77 -15.14
C HIS A 60 4.39 -11.92 -15.48
N GLU A 61 4.41 -10.64 -15.09
CA GLU A 61 3.31 -9.72 -15.36
C GLU A 61 3.08 -9.53 -16.87
N MET A 62 4.15 -9.55 -17.68
CA MET A 62 4.06 -9.43 -19.13
C MET A 62 3.43 -10.65 -19.80
N LEU A 63 3.72 -11.85 -19.31
CA LEU A 63 3.15 -13.10 -19.83
C LEU A 63 1.68 -13.25 -19.46
N GLU A 64 1.26 -12.73 -18.30
CA GLU A 64 -0.13 -12.83 -17.82
C GLU A 64 -1.05 -11.73 -18.37
N GLY A 65 -0.51 -10.60 -18.84
CA GLY A 65 -1.32 -9.49 -19.34
C GLY A 65 -2.31 -8.97 -18.29
N TYR A 66 -1.93 -9.04 -17.01
CA TYR A 66 -2.84 -8.87 -15.88
C TYR A 66 -3.48 -7.49 -15.88
N ARG A 67 -4.81 -7.44 -16.07
CA ARG A 67 -5.64 -6.24 -15.89
C ARG A 67 -6.50 -6.38 -14.65
N VAL A 68 -6.50 -5.34 -13.83
CA VAL A 68 -7.35 -5.24 -12.65
C VAL A 68 -8.77 -4.92 -13.09
N HIS A 69 -9.69 -5.84 -12.79
CA HIS A 69 -11.13 -5.70 -13.02
C HIS A 69 -11.89 -5.80 -11.70
N PRO A 70 -12.08 -4.69 -10.97
CA PRO A 70 -12.74 -4.70 -9.68
C PRO A 70 -14.23 -5.01 -9.86
N LYS A 71 -14.77 -5.85 -8.96
CA LYS A 71 -16.19 -6.23 -8.94
C LYS A 71 -16.99 -5.48 -7.87
N LYS A 72 -16.30 -4.90 -6.88
CA LYS A 72 -16.90 -4.27 -5.70
C LYS A 72 -16.17 -2.99 -5.34
N ILE A 73 -16.90 -2.00 -4.85
CA ILE A 73 -16.39 -0.81 -4.17
C ILE A 73 -16.77 -0.93 -2.69
N LEU A 74 -15.79 -0.88 -1.80
CA LEU A 74 -16.01 -0.92 -0.35
C LEU A 74 -15.72 0.45 0.25
N LEU A 75 -16.72 1.05 0.89
CA LEU A 75 -16.61 2.37 1.49
C LEU A 75 -16.22 2.27 2.96
N ILE A 76 -15.30 3.15 3.33
CA ILE A 76 -14.83 3.34 4.70
C ILE A 76 -14.95 4.82 5.08
N GLY A 77 -14.91 5.12 6.37
CA GLY A 77 -14.97 6.47 6.91
C GLY A 77 -16.38 6.97 7.23
N GLY A 78 -16.43 8.06 8.01
CA GLY A 78 -17.61 8.73 8.55
C GLY A 78 -18.88 8.69 7.68
N PRO A 79 -18.77 9.20 6.43
CA PRO A 79 -19.93 9.32 5.54
C PRO A 79 -20.37 8.02 4.84
N ALA A 80 -19.63 6.91 4.95
CA ALA A 80 -19.80 5.73 4.10
C ALA A 80 -21.24 5.18 4.05
N PRO A 81 -21.96 4.98 5.17
CA PRO A 81 -23.35 4.48 5.15
C PRO A 81 -24.34 5.42 4.44
N PHE A 82 -24.03 6.71 4.39
CA PHE A 82 -24.91 7.71 3.81
C PHE A 82 -24.68 7.90 2.31
N LEU A 83 -23.52 7.46 1.80
CA LEU A 83 -23.13 7.62 0.40
C LEU A 83 -23.26 6.34 -0.42
N ALA A 84 -23.19 5.15 0.20
CA ALA A 84 -23.11 3.87 -0.51
C ALA A 84 -24.17 3.67 -1.60
N SER A 85 -25.45 3.75 -1.24
CA SER A 85 -26.55 3.56 -2.19
C SER A 85 -26.57 4.60 -3.31
N ARG A 86 -26.07 5.82 -3.05
CA ARG A 86 -26.02 6.87 -4.05
C ARG A 86 -24.83 6.71 -5.00
N ILE A 87 -23.68 6.29 -4.50
CA ILE A 87 -22.49 5.94 -5.29
C ILE A 87 -22.81 4.76 -6.22
N GLU A 88 -23.54 3.75 -5.74
CA GLU A 88 -23.90 2.57 -6.54
C GLU A 88 -24.63 2.93 -7.83
N ARG A 89 -25.51 3.95 -7.81
CA ARG A 89 -26.21 4.43 -9.02
C ARG A 89 -25.29 4.97 -10.10
N PHE A 90 -24.05 5.32 -9.77
CA PHE A 90 -23.06 5.87 -10.69
C PHE A 90 -21.91 4.90 -10.96
N ALA A 91 -21.75 3.84 -10.16
CA ALA A 91 -20.70 2.85 -10.28
C ALA A 91 -21.19 1.68 -11.15
N GLU A 92 -21.28 1.92 -12.47
CA GLU A 92 -21.78 0.92 -13.42
C GLU A 92 -20.99 -0.40 -13.33
N GLY A 93 -21.72 -1.52 -13.21
CA GLY A 93 -21.12 -2.86 -13.16
C GLY A 93 -20.42 -3.22 -11.85
N MET A 94 -20.44 -2.35 -10.83
CA MET A 94 -19.78 -2.60 -9.54
C MET A 94 -20.79 -2.62 -8.39
N GLN A 95 -20.68 -3.62 -7.51
CA GLN A 95 -21.46 -3.64 -6.26
C GLN A 95 -20.84 -2.69 -5.25
N VAL A 96 -21.64 -1.88 -4.55
CA VAL A 96 -21.11 -0.94 -3.55
C VAL A 96 -21.51 -1.37 -2.14
N GLY A 97 -20.51 -1.60 -1.29
CA GLY A 97 -20.69 -2.01 0.10
C GLY A 97 -20.08 -1.03 1.08
N VAL A 98 -20.47 -1.14 2.34
CA VAL A 98 -19.84 -0.44 3.47
C VAL A 98 -19.16 -1.48 4.34
N VAL A 99 -17.91 -1.24 4.70
CA VAL A 99 -17.20 -2.18 5.57
C VAL A 99 -17.79 -2.15 7.00
N PRO A 100 -17.79 -3.29 7.72
CA PRO A 100 -18.06 -3.27 9.16
C PRO A 100 -17.11 -2.31 9.88
N ARG A 101 -17.60 -1.60 10.90
CA ARG A 101 -16.79 -0.63 11.67
C ARG A 101 -16.13 0.44 10.79
N TRP A 102 -16.83 0.87 9.73
CA TRP A 102 -16.38 1.88 8.76
C TRP A 102 -15.82 3.16 9.40
N ASP A 103 -16.30 3.53 10.58
CA ASP A 103 -15.88 4.71 11.34
C ASP A 103 -14.45 4.61 11.89
N VAL A 104 -13.96 3.39 12.09
CA VAL A 104 -12.63 3.11 12.68
C VAL A 104 -11.82 2.11 11.86
N ALA A 105 -12.25 1.76 10.64
CA ALA A 105 -11.62 0.74 9.80
C ALA A 105 -10.12 0.99 9.58
N ASN A 106 -9.70 2.25 9.40
CA ASN A 106 -8.28 2.60 9.27
C ASN A 106 -7.47 2.31 10.55
N ALA A 107 -8.05 2.56 11.73
CA ALA A 107 -7.39 2.27 13.00
C ALA A 107 -7.26 0.76 13.23
N ILE A 108 -8.28 -0.01 12.84
CA ILE A 108 -8.23 -1.47 12.86
C ILE A 108 -7.14 -1.96 11.91
N GLY A 109 -7.11 -1.46 10.66
CA GLY A 109 -6.08 -1.82 9.68
C GLY A 109 -4.66 -1.51 10.16
N ALA A 110 -4.45 -0.35 10.79
CA ALA A 110 -3.17 0.02 11.37
C ALA A 110 -2.76 -0.89 12.54
N ALA A 111 -3.71 -1.31 13.38
CA ALA A 111 -3.46 -2.21 14.50
C ALA A 111 -3.17 -3.65 14.07
N LEU A 112 -3.71 -4.08 12.92
CA LEU A 112 -3.52 -5.42 12.37
C LEU A 112 -2.36 -5.50 11.37
N ALA A 113 -1.82 -4.38 10.91
CA ALA A 113 -0.72 -4.35 9.96
C ALA A 113 0.54 -4.96 10.59
N ARG A 114 1.18 -5.87 9.86
CA ARG A 114 2.48 -6.43 10.23
C ARG A 114 3.51 -5.30 10.30
N THR A 115 4.44 -5.39 11.25
CA THR A 115 5.59 -4.49 11.33
C THR A 115 6.42 -4.58 10.05
N THR A 116 6.35 -3.54 9.21
CA THR A 116 7.14 -3.44 7.98
C THR A 116 8.42 -2.64 8.24
N THR A 117 9.55 -3.17 7.80
CA THR A 117 10.83 -2.45 7.79
C THR A 117 11.73 -3.04 6.71
N GLU A 118 12.77 -2.30 6.33
CA GLU A 118 13.74 -2.71 5.32
C GLU A 118 15.18 -2.50 5.80
N VAL A 119 16.11 -3.20 5.14
CA VAL A 119 17.55 -3.06 5.32
C VAL A 119 18.22 -3.01 3.95
N VAL A 120 19.11 -2.04 3.77
CA VAL A 120 19.98 -1.94 2.60
C VAL A 120 21.42 -2.28 3.00
N LEU A 121 22.00 -3.26 2.30
CA LEU A 121 23.38 -3.68 2.49
C LEU A 121 24.20 -3.42 1.22
N PHE A 122 25.38 -2.86 1.42
CA PHE A 122 26.38 -2.62 0.40
C PHE A 122 27.62 -3.46 0.71
N ALA A 123 28.17 -4.15 -0.28
CA ALA A 123 29.45 -4.84 -0.14
C ALA A 123 30.39 -4.49 -1.30
N ASP A 124 31.61 -4.11 -0.96
CA ASP A 124 32.73 -3.91 -1.88
C ASP A 124 33.79 -4.97 -1.58
N THR A 125 33.89 -5.97 -2.44
CA THR A 125 34.82 -7.09 -2.25
C THR A 125 36.26 -6.74 -2.67
N GLN A 126 36.48 -5.59 -3.32
CA GLN A 126 37.82 -5.06 -3.56
C GLN A 126 38.35 -4.36 -2.30
N GLN A 127 37.48 -3.65 -1.58
CA GLN A 127 37.79 -3.06 -0.27
C GLN A 127 37.60 -4.02 0.90
N GLU A 128 37.12 -5.24 0.65
CA GLU A 128 36.89 -6.28 1.67
C GLU A 128 35.96 -5.83 2.80
N ILE A 129 34.93 -5.06 2.45
CA ILE A 129 33.98 -4.48 3.41
C ILE A 129 32.53 -4.65 2.97
N ALA A 130 31.67 -5.00 3.92
CA ALA A 130 30.23 -4.87 3.82
C ALA A 130 29.69 -3.91 4.89
N ILE A 131 28.72 -3.09 4.53
CA ILE A 131 28.09 -2.09 5.41
C ILE A 131 26.58 -2.06 5.22
N ALA A 132 25.86 -1.83 6.32
CA ALA A 132 24.47 -1.40 6.32
C ALA A 132 24.42 -0.10 7.16
N PRO A 133 24.57 1.08 6.50
CA PRO A 133 24.80 2.34 7.20
C PRO A 133 23.69 2.71 8.19
N GLU A 134 22.43 2.49 7.80
CA GLU A 134 21.25 2.78 8.64
C GLU A 134 21.19 1.92 9.90
N GLU A 135 21.88 0.77 9.90
CA GLU A 135 21.93 -0.19 11.00
C GLU A 135 23.22 -0.05 11.82
N ALA A 136 24.04 0.95 11.52
CA ALA A 136 25.39 1.13 12.08
C ALA A 136 26.24 -0.15 11.99
N TRP A 137 26.01 -0.97 10.96
CA TRP A 137 26.62 -2.28 10.81
C TRP A 137 27.75 -2.26 9.78
N LYS A 138 28.85 -2.92 10.11
CA LYS A 138 30.02 -3.08 9.25
C LYS A 138 30.69 -4.43 9.52
N GLN A 139 31.04 -5.13 8.47
CA GLN A 139 31.75 -6.40 8.53
C GLN A 139 32.91 -6.42 7.52
N LYS A 140 34.04 -7.00 7.91
CA LYS A 140 35.10 -7.35 6.96
C LYS A 140 34.66 -8.59 6.16
N VAL A 141 34.71 -8.51 4.84
CA VAL A 141 34.36 -9.62 3.94
C VAL A 141 35.55 -9.98 3.06
N ASP A 142 35.57 -11.20 2.52
CA ASP A 142 36.62 -11.60 1.59
C ASP A 142 36.23 -11.35 0.12
N ARG A 143 37.15 -11.63 -0.79
CA ARG A 143 36.95 -11.47 -2.24
C ARG A 143 35.96 -12.49 -2.84
N HIS A 144 35.57 -13.50 -2.07
CA HIS A 144 34.59 -14.53 -2.43
C HIS A 144 33.22 -14.26 -1.78
N PHE A 145 33.05 -13.09 -1.16
CA PHE A 145 31.75 -12.60 -0.75
C PHE A 145 30.90 -12.37 -2.00
N ASP A 146 29.73 -13.01 -2.02
CA ASP A 146 28.84 -13.00 -3.16
C ASP A 146 27.45 -12.49 -2.75
N LYS A 147 26.59 -12.38 -3.76
CA LYS A 147 25.23 -11.89 -3.59
C LYS A 147 24.42 -12.73 -2.59
N ALA A 148 24.60 -14.05 -2.56
CA ALA A 148 23.87 -14.92 -1.64
C ALA A 148 24.24 -14.63 -0.19
N LYS A 149 25.55 -14.49 0.09
CA LYS A 149 26.04 -14.08 1.42
C LYS A 149 25.58 -12.67 1.81
N ALA A 150 25.50 -11.75 0.83
CA ALA A 150 24.97 -10.40 1.06
C ALA A 150 23.49 -10.42 1.46
N ILE A 151 22.67 -11.24 0.79
CA ILE A 151 21.24 -11.43 1.12
C ILE A 151 21.09 -12.05 2.52
N GLU A 152 21.88 -13.09 2.83
CA GLU A 152 21.86 -13.73 4.15
C GLU A 152 22.18 -12.72 5.27
N ALA A 153 23.27 -11.96 5.11
CA ALA A 153 23.67 -10.94 6.07
C ALA A 153 22.59 -9.84 6.22
N ALA A 154 22.06 -9.31 5.12
CA ALA A 154 21.02 -8.30 5.16
C ALA A 154 19.73 -8.82 5.82
N THR A 155 19.36 -10.07 5.54
CA THR A 155 18.16 -10.72 6.12
C THR A 155 18.33 -10.95 7.62
N ALA A 156 19.52 -11.32 8.09
CA ALA A 156 19.80 -11.45 9.51
C ALA A 156 19.63 -10.09 10.23
N ILE A 157 20.24 -9.04 9.69
CA ILE A 157 20.12 -7.67 10.23
C ILE A 157 18.65 -7.21 10.24
N LEU A 158 17.91 -7.51 9.15
CA LEU A 158 16.49 -7.20 9.01
C LEU A 158 15.64 -7.87 10.10
N ARG A 159 15.86 -9.16 10.36
CA ARG A 159 15.13 -9.90 11.41
C ARG A 159 15.39 -9.31 12.79
N ASP A 160 16.65 -9.01 13.10
CA ASP A 160 17.01 -8.38 14.36
C ASP A 160 16.36 -6.99 14.50
N LYS A 161 16.37 -6.19 13.42
CA LYS A 161 15.70 -4.89 13.37
C LYS A 161 14.20 -5.01 13.61
N ALA A 162 13.53 -5.94 12.91
CA ALA A 162 12.10 -6.16 13.03
C ALA A 162 11.70 -6.53 14.47
N VAL A 163 12.44 -7.43 15.12
CA VAL A 163 12.20 -7.80 16.51
C VAL A 163 12.39 -6.62 17.46
N ARG A 164 13.43 -5.79 17.26
CA ARG A 164 13.62 -4.55 18.04
C ARG A 164 12.44 -3.57 17.89
N LEU A 165 11.80 -3.57 16.72
CA LEU A 165 10.62 -2.76 16.42
C LEU A 165 9.30 -3.39 16.89
N GLY A 166 9.35 -4.54 17.59
CA GLY A 166 8.19 -5.19 18.19
C GLY A 166 7.52 -6.26 17.31
N ALA A 167 8.16 -6.67 16.21
CA ALA A 167 7.67 -7.80 15.42
C ALA A 167 7.79 -9.13 16.20
N GLY A 168 6.79 -10.01 16.05
CA GLY A 168 6.85 -11.37 16.59
C GLY A 168 7.91 -12.20 15.86
N LYS A 169 8.72 -12.97 16.59
CA LYS A 169 9.83 -13.76 16.01
C LYS A 169 9.39 -14.79 14.98
N ASP A 170 8.18 -15.31 15.15
CA ASP A 170 7.63 -16.39 14.30
C ASP A 170 6.81 -15.86 13.10
N ASP A 171 6.61 -14.54 12.99
CA ASP A 171 5.84 -13.88 11.92
C ASP A 171 6.72 -12.88 11.13
N LEU A 172 7.86 -13.37 10.65
CA LEU A 172 8.84 -12.59 9.88
C LEU A 172 9.01 -13.17 8.47
N GLU A 173 8.01 -12.95 7.62
CA GLU A 173 8.15 -13.22 6.20
C GLU A 173 9.01 -12.12 5.55
N THR A 174 10.09 -12.50 4.87
CA THR A 174 11.05 -11.57 4.27
C THR A 174 11.07 -11.71 2.76
N GLU A 175 11.28 -10.61 2.04
CA GLU A 175 11.47 -10.63 0.59
C GLU A 175 12.65 -9.74 0.16
N VAL A 176 13.27 -10.10 -0.96
CA VAL A 176 14.34 -9.31 -1.59
C VAL A 176 13.68 -8.35 -2.59
N ILE A 177 13.83 -7.05 -2.36
CA ILE A 177 13.23 -6.00 -3.19
C ILE A 177 14.19 -5.54 -4.28
N GLU A 178 15.47 -5.48 -3.98
CA GLU A 178 16.50 -5.16 -4.96
C GLU A 178 17.73 -6.03 -4.74
N GLU A 179 18.29 -6.52 -5.84
CA GLU A 179 19.56 -7.22 -5.83
C GLU A 179 20.40 -6.86 -7.05
N TYR A 180 21.49 -6.12 -6.82
CA TYR A 180 22.43 -5.71 -7.86
C TYR A 180 23.83 -6.24 -7.56
N GLN A 181 24.52 -6.68 -8.61
CA GLN A 181 25.93 -7.03 -8.56
C GLN A 181 26.66 -6.46 -9.78
N PHE A 182 27.68 -5.66 -9.54
CA PHE A 182 28.52 -5.07 -10.57
C PHE A 182 29.97 -5.53 -10.39
N ASN A 183 30.60 -6.00 -11.47
CA ASN A 183 32.02 -6.33 -11.44
C ASN A 183 32.85 -5.05 -11.51
N MET A 184 33.82 -4.92 -10.61
CA MET A 184 34.82 -3.84 -10.64
C MET A 184 35.96 -4.25 -11.57
N VAL A 185 36.29 -3.41 -12.55
CA VAL A 185 37.34 -3.69 -13.55
C VAL A 185 38.43 -2.64 -13.48
N ARG A 186 39.70 -3.07 -13.39
CA ARG A 186 40.89 -2.23 -13.57
C ARG A 186 41.88 -2.92 -14.48
N GLY A 187 42.39 -2.18 -15.47
CA GLY A 187 43.39 -2.70 -16.41
C GLY A 187 42.93 -3.96 -17.15
N PHE A 188 41.64 -4.04 -17.50
CA PHE A 188 40.99 -5.20 -18.14
C PHE A 188 40.84 -6.46 -17.27
N TYR A 189 41.15 -6.40 -15.97
CA TYR A 189 40.92 -7.51 -15.04
C TYR A 189 39.86 -7.14 -14.01
N THR A 190 39.04 -8.13 -13.61
CA THR A 190 38.08 -7.97 -12.51
C THR A 190 38.82 -7.94 -11.17
N THR A 191 38.71 -6.83 -10.43
CA THR A 191 39.40 -6.63 -9.14
C THR A 191 38.51 -6.91 -7.92
N GLY A 192 37.20 -6.95 -8.11
CA GLY A 192 36.21 -7.21 -7.08
C GLY A 192 34.80 -7.03 -7.61
N ARG A 193 33.83 -6.94 -6.69
CA ARG A 193 32.41 -6.78 -7.00
C ARG A 193 31.82 -5.76 -6.04
N ASN A 194 30.94 -4.92 -6.56
CA ASN A 194 30.03 -4.11 -5.78
C ASN A 194 28.67 -4.80 -5.76
N ILE A 195 28.21 -5.14 -4.56
CA ILE A 195 26.94 -5.81 -4.34
C ILE A 195 26.04 -4.85 -3.56
N ARG A 196 24.81 -4.66 -4.02
CA ARG A 196 23.78 -3.90 -3.31
C ARG A 196 22.55 -4.78 -3.19
N VAL A 197 22.10 -4.98 -1.95
CA VAL A 197 20.90 -5.76 -1.64
C VAL A 197 19.98 -4.90 -0.79
N ARG A 198 18.68 -4.91 -1.12
CA ARG A 198 17.62 -4.39 -0.26
C ARG A 198 16.64 -5.51 0.06
N VAL A 199 16.46 -5.78 1.34
CA VAL A 199 15.49 -6.76 1.86
C VAL A 199 14.46 -6.05 2.72
N GLN A 200 13.23 -6.55 2.75
CA GLN A 200 12.19 -6.03 3.63
C GLN A 200 11.37 -7.14 4.28
N ILE A 201 10.71 -6.81 5.40
CA ILE A 201 9.59 -7.61 5.89
C ILE A 201 8.44 -7.44 4.89
N LYS A 202 7.95 -8.56 4.36
CA LYS A 202 6.85 -8.56 3.40
C LYS A 202 5.61 -7.94 4.06
N PRO A 203 5.02 -6.89 3.46
CA PRO A 203 3.78 -6.30 3.97
C PRO A 203 2.69 -7.36 4.12
N GLY A 204 1.91 -7.25 5.18
CA GLY A 204 0.89 -8.23 5.50
C GLY A 204 0.13 -7.87 6.76
N LEU A 205 -0.68 -8.81 7.24
CA LEU A 205 -1.33 -8.72 8.54
C LEU A 205 -0.52 -9.54 9.54
N ILE A 206 -0.64 -9.18 10.83
CA ILE A 206 -0.08 -9.99 11.92
C ILE A 206 -0.78 -11.36 11.97
N ALA A 207 -0.04 -12.42 12.32
CA ALA A 207 -0.51 -13.81 12.33
C ALA A 207 -1.82 -14.05 13.11
N ALA A 208 -2.11 -13.23 14.14
CA ALA A 208 -3.39 -13.29 14.86
C ALA A 208 -4.63 -13.01 13.97
N SER A 209 -4.41 -12.49 12.77
CA SER A 209 -5.43 -12.18 11.77
C SER A 209 -5.63 -13.29 10.74
N ASP A 210 -4.80 -14.34 10.73
CA ASP A 210 -4.81 -15.36 9.68
C ASP A 210 -6.15 -16.11 9.61
N ALA A 211 -6.75 -16.41 10.77
CA ALA A 211 -8.09 -16.99 10.84
C ALA A 211 -9.16 -16.07 10.20
N ILE A 212 -9.00 -14.75 10.32
CA ILE A 212 -9.91 -13.76 9.73
C ILE A 212 -9.69 -13.68 8.21
N VAL A 213 -8.44 -13.68 7.76
CA VAL A 213 -8.09 -13.69 6.32
C VAL A 213 -8.62 -14.94 5.64
N GLU A 214 -8.49 -16.10 6.28
CA GLU A 214 -8.97 -17.37 5.72
C GLU A 214 -10.50 -17.38 5.58
N MET A 215 -11.22 -16.79 6.55
CA MET A 215 -12.67 -16.61 6.45
C MET A 215 -13.07 -15.66 5.31
N LEU A 216 -12.33 -14.56 5.11
CA LEU A 216 -12.62 -13.57 4.06
C LEU A 216 -12.28 -14.08 2.65
N SER A 217 -11.30 -14.97 2.52
CA SER A 217 -10.87 -15.54 1.23
C SER A 217 -11.86 -16.57 0.67
N ARG A 218 -12.79 -17.07 1.51
CA ARG A 218 -13.81 -18.07 1.15
C ARG A 218 -15.15 -17.47 0.69
N GLY A 219 -15.29 -16.15 0.68
CA GLY A 219 -16.55 -15.44 0.32
C GLY A 219 -16.39 -14.48 -0.86
#